data_AF-A0A9E5EGH2-F1
#
_entry.id   AF-A0A9E5EGH2-F1
#
_cell.length_a   1.000
_cell.length_b   1.000
_cell.length_c   1.000
_cell.angle_alpha   90.00
_cell.angle_beta   90.00
_cell.angle_gamma   90.00
#
_symmetry.space_group_name_H-M   'P 1'
#
loop_
_entity.id
_entity.type
_entity.pdbx_description
1 polymer ?
#
loop_
_entity_poly.entity_id
_entity_poly.type
_entity_poly.pdbx_seq_one_letter_code
_entity_poly.pdbx_strand_id
1 'polypeptide(L)' 'MLCQQSVFASCSRSPAHGPSFKLRVADGDLGRVIGRRGRTAQSIRAVVRAAASRDNAEVDVDFLDD' A
#
# COMPACT_ATOMS: atom_id res chain seq x y z
N MET A 1 -14.98 18.05 13.60
CA MET A 1 -14.25 17.19 14.57
C MET A 1 -14.26 15.71 14.17
N LEU A 2 -14.25 15.36 12.86
CA LEU A 2 -13.97 14.02 12.32
C LEU A 2 -13.59 14.23 10.83
N CYS A 3 -12.32 14.52 10.54
CA CYS A 3 -11.76 14.44 9.19
C CYS A 3 -10.81 13.24 9.22
N GLN A 4 -11.36 12.03 9.09
CA GLN A 4 -11.18 11.20 7.90
C GLN A 4 -9.72 10.75 7.73
N GLN A 5 -9.43 9.53 8.20
CA GLN A 5 -8.17 8.78 8.05
C GLN A 5 -7.61 8.89 6.62
N SER A 6 -6.65 9.78 6.41
CA SER A 6 -6.09 10.09 5.10
C SER A 6 -4.97 9.11 4.77
N VAL A 7 -5.34 7.92 4.30
CA VAL A 7 -4.42 7.02 3.59
C VAL A 7 -4.41 7.44 2.12
N PHE A 8 -3.29 7.95 1.63
CA PHE A 8 -3.10 8.32 0.22
C PHE A 8 -2.23 7.29 -0.49
N ALA A 9 -2.79 6.59 -1.46
CA ALA A 9 -2.05 5.66 -2.31
C ALA A 9 -1.62 6.37 -3.60
N SER A 10 -0.30 6.48 -3.82
CA SER A 10 0.27 6.94 -5.09
C SER A 10 0.76 5.74 -5.89
N CYS A 11 0.22 5.58 -7.10
CA CYS A 11 0.62 4.53 -8.05
C CYS A 11 1.55 5.13 -9.10
N SER A 12 2.82 4.74 -9.10
CA SER A 12 3.75 5.02 -10.20
C SER A 12 3.89 3.78 -11.05
N ARG A 13 3.25 3.77 -12.22
CA ARG A 13 3.49 2.78 -13.26
C ARG A 13 4.66 3.25 -14.12
N SER A 14 5.81 2.60 -13.95
CA SER A 14 6.92 2.74 -14.89
C SER A 14 6.93 1.54 -15.84
N PRO A 15 7.33 1.70 -17.10
CA PRO A 15 7.50 0.56 -18.01
C PRO A 15 8.80 -0.21 -17.77
N ALA A 16 9.80 0.42 -17.11
CA ALA A 16 11.10 -0.19 -16.81
C ALA A 16 11.17 -0.91 -15.45
N HIS A 17 10.31 -0.53 -14.51
CA HIS A 17 10.17 -1.16 -13.19
C HIS A 17 8.68 -1.36 -13.00
N GLY A 18 8.25 -2.56 -12.59
CA GLY A 18 6.84 -2.89 -12.43
C GLY A 18 6.07 -1.89 -11.53
N PRO A 19 4.73 -1.97 -11.47
CA PRO A 19 3.92 -1.01 -10.75
C PRO A 19 4.39 -0.88 -9.30
N SER A 20 4.73 0.32 -8.85
CA SER A 20 5.08 0.57 -7.45
C SER A 20 3.94 1.33 -6.79
N PHE A 21 3.55 0.87 -5.61
CA PHE A 21 2.51 1.50 -4.81
C PHE A 21 3.11 2.07 -3.52
N LYS A 22 3.05 3.39 -3.39
CA LYS A 22 3.46 4.10 -2.18
C LYS A 22 2.20 4.50 -1.42
N LEU A 23 2.03 3.94 -0.23
CA LEU A 23 0.94 4.25 0.69
C LEU A 23 1.46 5.24 1.72
N ARG A 24 1.03 6.49 1.62
CA ARG A 24 1.24 7.50 2.65
C ARG A 24 0.13 7.40 3.68
N VAL A 25 0.52 7.33 4.95
CA VAL A 25 -0.39 7.19 6.08
C VAL A 25 -0.09 8.31 7.06
N ALA A 26 -1.15 8.88 7.65
CA ALA A 26 -0.99 9.89 8.69
C ALA A 26 -0.33 9.30 9.95
N ASP A 27 0.42 10.14 10.66
CA ASP A 27 1.05 9.76 11.91
C ASP A 27 -0.01 9.27 12.93
N GLY A 28 0.25 8.09 13.53
CA GLY A 28 -0.69 7.37 14.39
C GLY A 28 -1.62 6.36 13.71
N ASP A 29 -1.84 6.41 12.39
CA ASP A 29 -2.65 5.42 11.67
C ASP A 29 -1.84 4.21 11.19
N LEU A 30 -0.50 4.32 11.10
CA LEU A 30 0.38 3.24 10.64
C LEU A 30 0.20 1.96 11.47
N GLY A 31 0.12 2.07 12.80
CA GLY A 31 -0.11 0.92 13.68
C GLY A 31 -1.43 0.19 13.41
N ARG A 32 -2.46 0.94 13.00
CA ARG A 32 -3.77 0.40 12.61
C ARG A 32 -3.75 -0.23 11.22
N VAL A 33 -3.04 0.39 10.27
CA VAL A 33 -2.89 -0.07 8.88
C VAL A 33 -2.02 -1.34 8.80
N ILE A 34 -0.95 -1.43 9.58
CA ILE A 34 -0.16 -2.67 9.69
C ILE A 34 -0.98 -3.72 10.45
N GLY A 35 -1.58 -3.32 11.57
CA GLY A 35 -2.41 -4.18 12.42
C GLY A 35 -1.60 -5.24 13.19
N ARG A 36 -2.29 -6.07 13.99
CA ARG A 36 -1.65 -7.09 14.82
C ARG A 36 -0.96 -8.16 13.97
N ARG A 37 0.38 -8.19 14.03
CA ARG A 37 1.30 -9.03 13.23
C ARG A 37 1.33 -8.70 11.73
N GLY A 38 0.97 -7.47 11.34
CA GLY A 38 1.00 -7.10 9.93
C GLY A 38 -0.12 -7.73 9.09
N ARG A 39 -1.19 -8.23 9.71
CA ARG A 39 -2.27 -8.95 9.01
C ARG A 39 -2.90 -8.10 7.90
N THR A 40 -3.24 -6.85 8.22
CA THR A 40 -3.87 -5.94 7.26
C THR A 40 -2.90 -5.59 6.13
N ALA A 41 -1.64 -5.32 6.45
CA ALA A 41 -0.59 -5.10 5.44
C ALA A 41 -0.41 -6.32 4.52
N GLN A 42 -0.46 -7.54 5.07
CA GLN A 42 -0.39 -8.77 4.28
C GLN A 42 -1.61 -8.97 3.39
N SER A 43 -2.82 -8.64 3.87
CA SER A 43 -4.03 -8.67 3.04
C SER A 43 -3.92 -7.73 1.84
N ILE A 44 -3.41 -6.51 2.08
CA ILE A 44 -3.18 -5.54 1.01
C ILE A 44 -2.16 -6.10 0.01
N ARG A 45 -1.02 -6.62 0.46
CA ARG A 45 -0.02 -7.24 -0.42
C ARG A 45 -0.60 -8.39 -1.24
N ALA A 46 -1.45 -9.23 -0.64
CA ALA A 46 -2.07 -10.35 -1.34
C ALA A 46 -3.00 -9.85 -2.47
N VAL A 47 -3.82 -8.84 -2.20
CA VAL A 47 -4.71 -8.23 -3.21
C VAL A 47 -3.91 -7.56 -4.33
N VAL A 48 -2.90 -6.77 -3.97
CA VAL A 48 -2.03 -6.08 -4.94
C VAL A 48 -1.28 -7.08 -5.80
N ARG A 49 -0.72 -8.13 -5.20
CA ARG A 49 -0.03 -9.20 -5.94
C ARG A 49 -0.98 -9.96 -6.86
N ALA A 50 -2.21 -10.24 -6.42
CA ALA A 50 -3.22 -10.86 -7.28
C ALA A 50 -3.58 -9.96 -8.47
N ALA A 51 -3.70 -8.65 -8.27
CA ALA A 51 -3.89 -7.70 -9.37
C ALA A 51 -2.67 -7.67 -10.31
N ALA A 52 -1.47 -7.62 -9.74
CA ALA A 52 -0.20 -7.61 -10.48
C ALA A 52 0.05 -8.88 -11.30
N SER A 53 -0.35 -10.04 -10.77
CA SER A 53 -0.28 -11.31 -11.50
C SER A 53 -1.15 -11.32 -12.75
N ARG A 54 -2.25 -10.55 -12.79
CA ARG A 54 -3.05 -10.39 -14.02
C ARG A 54 -2.31 -9.58 -15.08
N ASP A 55 -1.48 -8.64 -14.65
CA ASP A 55 -0.69 -7.75 -15.50
C ASP A 55 0.74 -8.29 -15.77
N ASN A 56 1.07 -9.50 -15.30
CA ASN A 56 2.42 -10.11 -15.35
C ASN A 56 3.53 -9.15 -14.87
N ALA A 57 3.24 -8.34 -13.85
CA ALA A 57 4.18 -7.37 -13.33
C ALA A 57 4.56 -7.68 -11.88
N GLU A 58 5.80 -7.38 -11.50
CA GLU A 58 6.20 -7.36 -10.09
C GLU A 58 5.78 -6.03 -9.45
N VAL A 59 5.26 -6.10 -8.23
CA VAL A 59 4.75 -4.94 -7.51
C VAL A 59 5.33 -4.88 -6.10
N ASP A 60 5.89 -3.73 -5.77
CA ASP A 60 6.31 -3.38 -4.43
C ASP A 60 5.33 -2.40 -3.77
N VAL A 61 5.13 -2.61 -2.47
CA VAL A 61 4.23 -1.82 -1.63
C VAL A 61 5.01 -1.23 -0.47
N ASP A 62 5.22 0.08 -0.53
CA ASP A 62 5.91 0.84 0.51
C ASP A 62 4.91 1.61 1.37
N PHE A 63 5.04 1.47 2.68
CA PHE A 63 4.29 2.25 3.66
C PHE A 63 5.19 3.40 4.15
N LEU A 64 4.75 4.64 3.93
CA LEU A 64 5.45 5.85 4.33
C LEU A 64 4.62 6.58 5.39
N ASP A 65 5.28 6.97 6.47
CA ASP A 65 4.82 7.94 7.47
C ASP A 65 5.51 9.29 7.21
N ASP A 66 4.71 10.34 6.95
CA ASP A 66 5.16 11.74 6.80
C ASP A 66 4.52 12.60 7.91
#